data_AF-A0A7W7AMC5-F1
#
_entry.id   AF-A0A7W7AMC5-F1
#
_cell.length_a   1.000
_cell.length_b   1.000
_cell.length_c   1.000
_cell.angle_alpha   90.00
_cell.angle_beta   90.00
_cell.angle_gamma   90.00
#
_symmetry.space_group_name_H-M   'P 1'
#
loop_
_entity.id
_entity.type
_entity.pdbx_description
1 polymer ?
#
loop_
_entity_poly.entity_id
_entity_poly.type
_entity_poly.pdbx_seq_one_letter_code
_entity_poly.pdbx_strand_id
1 'polypeptide(L)'
;MIIDVPTPDEFHDAGVNQLYLAWKITMDAHDAWSIGVGASGDAEATDDYWRSVQPALSNAYSLIQQAMELGLKGRIARVSPYLLLGDPADWSPKAAKGATSFGELPSLEASKLVAVHNSVADPPLDPAFNTFWTAVRKDRNRIMHSAPRVTFTAGEVTRTILMAANALFAETSWVDRLFAMEGESKFAIFGLDDHVYSAVVGQVACAIEFLTPAEAIDLFGFNPRQHAYLCPACFEATPYDYAVDLPKLAQFAAKVPGETELSCVVCQTTTDVSRDECVYPECVGNVIAMERCLTCYQLQDEHLKIDGPPNDGQGDTVYGYDFIFGRPRERSGRTFLKHYQREDSDDGAIAFGKRALTTPHLASWTSVSIYEHQSGIFPFGDKARVRPLGHWLRQEGTLSWHKDVTLYDPVHDGPV
;
A
#
# COMPACT_ATOMS: atom_id res chain seq x y z
N MET A 1 -19.76 -39.99 27.56
CA MET A 1 -19.97 -38.53 27.46
C MET A 1 -18.98 -37.98 26.45
N ILE A 2 -19.41 -37.13 25.52
CA ILE A 2 -18.48 -36.52 24.56
C ILE A 2 -17.86 -35.28 25.22
N ILE A 3 -16.53 -35.19 25.21
CA ILE A 3 -15.74 -34.08 25.79
C ILE A 3 -14.91 -33.40 24.69
N ASP A 4 -14.25 -32.28 25.01
CA ASP A 4 -13.44 -31.48 24.07
C ASP A 4 -14.21 -31.10 22.80
N VAL A 5 -15.48 -30.71 22.97
CA VAL A 5 -16.34 -30.32 21.86
C VAL A 5 -15.88 -28.97 21.32
N PRO A 6 -15.49 -28.87 20.04
CA PRO A 6 -14.98 -27.63 19.48
C PRO A 6 -16.08 -26.57 19.41
N THR A 7 -15.67 -25.33 19.62
CA THR A 7 -16.53 -24.16 19.46
C THR A 7 -16.59 -23.72 17.99
N PRO A 8 -17.64 -23.00 17.59
CA PRO A 8 -17.73 -22.41 16.26
C PRO A 8 -16.55 -21.49 15.92
N ASP A 9 -16.07 -20.74 16.92
CA ASP A 9 -15.03 -19.74 16.75
C ASP A 9 -13.64 -20.40 16.61
N GLU A 10 -13.38 -21.51 17.30
CA GLU A 10 -12.15 -22.31 17.08
C GLU A 10 -12.01 -22.81 15.63
N PHE A 11 -13.11 -23.24 15.01
CA PHE A 11 -13.12 -23.59 13.59
C PHE A 11 -12.90 -22.37 12.69
N HIS A 12 -13.53 -21.25 13.04
CA HIS A 12 -13.45 -20.02 12.28
C HIS A 12 -12.02 -19.46 12.27
N ASP A 13 -11.42 -19.28 13.45
CA ASP A 13 -10.05 -18.77 13.62
C ASP A 13 -9.03 -19.69 12.94
N ALA A 14 -9.18 -21.01 13.10
CA ALA A 14 -8.34 -21.97 12.41
C ALA A 14 -8.47 -21.82 10.88
N GLY A 15 -9.69 -21.62 10.36
CA GLY A 15 -9.95 -21.41 8.95
C GLY A 15 -9.28 -20.14 8.39
N VAL A 16 -9.44 -19.02 9.09
CA VAL A 16 -8.79 -17.74 8.73
C VAL A 16 -7.27 -17.89 8.71
N ASN A 17 -6.70 -18.56 9.72
CA ASN A 17 -5.26 -18.83 9.79
C ASN A 17 -4.75 -19.68 8.62
N GLN A 18 -5.51 -20.68 8.18
CA GLN A 18 -5.14 -21.48 7.00
C GLN A 18 -5.17 -20.63 5.71
N LEU A 19 -6.16 -19.75 5.53
CA LEU A 19 -6.18 -18.81 4.38
C LEU A 19 -5.02 -17.84 4.42
N TYR A 20 -4.71 -17.29 5.60
CA TYR A 20 -3.58 -16.37 5.75
C TYR A 20 -2.25 -17.06 5.44
N LEU A 21 -2.05 -18.31 5.87
CA LEU A 21 -0.86 -19.06 5.52
C LEU A 21 -0.77 -19.32 4.00
N ALA A 22 -1.90 -19.66 3.35
CA ALA A 22 -1.95 -19.80 1.90
C ALA A 22 -1.58 -18.47 1.19
N TRP A 23 -2.05 -17.36 1.72
CA TRP A 23 -1.73 -16.02 1.23
C TRP A 23 -0.25 -15.71 1.35
N LYS A 24 0.36 -15.90 2.53
CA LYS A 24 1.81 -15.68 2.73
C LYS A 24 2.65 -16.50 1.76
N ILE A 25 2.37 -17.79 1.62
CA ILE A 25 3.08 -18.65 0.66
C ILE A 25 2.98 -18.11 -0.77
N THR A 26 1.81 -17.60 -1.14
CA THR A 26 1.55 -17.08 -2.49
C THR A 26 2.24 -15.74 -2.73
N MET A 27 2.16 -14.81 -1.77
CA MET A 27 2.80 -13.50 -1.85
C MET A 27 4.32 -13.63 -1.80
N ASP A 28 4.87 -14.45 -0.89
CA ASP A 28 6.32 -14.70 -0.82
C ASP A 28 6.86 -15.28 -2.13
N ALA A 29 6.09 -16.17 -2.79
CA ALA A 29 6.44 -16.72 -4.09
C ALA A 29 6.36 -15.67 -5.22
N HIS A 30 5.47 -14.68 -5.14
CA HIS A 30 5.45 -13.58 -6.09
C HIS A 30 6.60 -12.60 -5.84
N ASP A 31 6.85 -12.22 -4.59
CA ASP A 31 7.86 -11.24 -4.21
C ASP A 31 9.27 -11.74 -4.56
N ALA A 32 9.55 -13.01 -4.29
CA ALA A 32 10.84 -13.61 -4.69
C ALA A 32 11.02 -13.66 -6.22
N TRP A 33 9.94 -13.86 -6.99
CA TRP A 33 9.99 -13.73 -8.45
C TRP A 33 10.28 -12.30 -8.87
N SER A 34 9.54 -11.34 -8.32
CA SER A 34 9.65 -9.90 -8.64
C SER A 34 11.07 -9.38 -8.38
N ILE A 35 11.65 -9.71 -7.22
CA ILE A 35 13.00 -9.30 -6.83
C ILE A 35 14.08 -10.00 -7.67
N GLY A 36 13.95 -11.31 -7.89
CA GLY A 36 15.01 -12.11 -8.49
C GLY A 36 15.02 -12.11 -10.02
N VAL A 37 13.87 -12.43 -10.63
CA VAL A 37 13.77 -12.76 -12.05
C VAL A 37 12.97 -11.72 -12.83
N GLY A 38 11.91 -11.16 -12.23
CA GLY A 38 11.14 -10.07 -12.82
C GLY A 38 12.00 -8.87 -13.18
N ALA A 39 13.02 -8.57 -12.36
CA ALA A 39 13.97 -7.50 -12.61
C ALA A 39 14.99 -7.80 -13.73
N SER A 40 15.30 -9.07 -14.01
CA SER A 40 16.31 -9.45 -15.02
C SER A 40 15.73 -9.62 -16.43
N GLY A 41 14.42 -9.88 -16.55
CA GLY A 41 13.73 -10.09 -17.82
C GLY A 41 14.06 -11.41 -18.52
N ASP A 42 14.68 -12.35 -17.81
CA ASP A 42 15.06 -13.67 -18.34
C ASP A 42 13.87 -14.65 -18.32
N ALA A 43 13.40 -15.01 -19.51
CA ALA A 43 12.26 -15.91 -19.68
C ALA A 43 12.56 -17.36 -19.24
N GLU A 44 13.78 -17.85 -19.44
CA GLU A 44 14.15 -19.23 -19.04
C GLU A 44 14.25 -19.33 -17.52
N ALA A 45 14.86 -18.33 -16.88
CA ALA A 45 14.88 -18.22 -15.42
C ALA A 45 13.46 -18.07 -14.83
N THR A 46 12.53 -17.45 -15.56
CA THR A 46 11.13 -17.29 -15.13
C THR A 46 10.40 -18.64 -15.08
N ASP A 47 10.51 -19.44 -16.14
CA ASP A 47 9.88 -20.75 -16.19
C ASP A 47 10.46 -21.71 -15.13
N ASP A 48 11.78 -21.68 -14.96
CA ASP A 48 12.48 -22.47 -13.95
C ASP A 48 12.06 -22.08 -12.53
N TYR A 49 11.95 -20.79 -12.26
CA TYR A 49 11.45 -20.27 -10.99
C TYR A 49 10.04 -20.77 -10.72
N TRP A 50 9.09 -20.54 -11.63
CA TRP A 50 7.69 -20.91 -11.41
C TRP A 50 7.50 -22.42 -11.26
N ARG A 51 8.32 -23.22 -11.96
CA ARG A 51 8.38 -24.66 -11.81
C ARG A 51 8.90 -25.07 -10.43
N SER A 52 9.88 -24.36 -9.88
CA SER A 52 10.47 -24.65 -8.57
C SER A 52 9.51 -24.38 -7.41
N VAL A 53 8.62 -23.38 -7.52
CA VAL A 53 7.66 -22.99 -6.47
C VAL A 53 6.32 -23.73 -6.55
N GLN A 54 6.09 -24.57 -7.57
CA GLN A 54 4.84 -25.35 -7.69
C GLN A 54 4.48 -26.19 -6.44
N PRO A 55 5.42 -26.82 -5.71
CA PRO A 55 5.10 -27.51 -4.46
C PRO A 55 4.53 -26.55 -3.40
N ALA A 56 5.08 -25.33 -3.30
CA ALA A 56 4.61 -24.32 -2.37
C ALA A 56 3.20 -23.84 -2.74
N LEU A 57 2.95 -23.54 -4.02
CA LEU A 57 1.62 -23.13 -4.49
C LEU A 57 0.58 -24.25 -4.35
N SER A 58 0.96 -25.51 -4.56
CA SER A 58 0.08 -26.67 -4.35
C SER A 58 -0.29 -26.84 -2.87
N ASN A 59 0.66 -26.59 -1.97
CA ASN A 59 0.41 -26.57 -0.53
C ASN A 59 -0.52 -25.41 -0.16
N ALA A 60 -0.26 -24.20 -0.66
CA ALA A 60 -1.13 -23.04 -0.48
C ALA A 60 -2.57 -23.35 -0.93
N TYR A 61 -2.75 -23.95 -2.11
CA TYR A 61 -4.06 -24.33 -2.61
C TYR A 61 -4.76 -25.37 -1.72
N SER A 62 -4.01 -26.32 -1.15
CA SER A 62 -4.55 -27.31 -0.21
C SER A 62 -5.01 -26.67 1.11
N LEU A 63 -4.28 -25.66 1.60
CA LEU A 63 -4.65 -24.88 2.78
C LEU A 63 -5.96 -24.11 2.56
N ILE A 64 -6.23 -23.61 1.34
CA ILE A 64 -7.52 -22.98 1.01
C ILE A 64 -8.68 -23.96 1.20
N GLN A 65 -8.55 -25.19 0.70
CA GLN A 65 -9.61 -26.20 0.88
C GLN A 65 -9.84 -26.50 2.37
N GLN A 66 -8.76 -26.63 3.14
CA GLN A 66 -8.85 -26.88 4.56
C GLN A 66 -9.52 -25.71 5.29
N ALA A 67 -9.17 -24.48 4.93
CA ALA A 67 -9.83 -23.29 5.46
C ALA A 67 -11.33 -23.27 5.15
N MET A 68 -11.71 -23.57 3.92
CA MET A 68 -13.11 -23.62 3.51
C MET A 68 -13.88 -24.70 4.30
N GLU A 69 -13.26 -25.85 4.54
CA GLU A 69 -13.84 -26.91 5.36
C GLU A 69 -14.07 -26.47 6.80
N LEU A 70 -13.09 -25.79 7.39
CA LEU A 70 -13.16 -25.24 8.74
C LEU A 70 -14.25 -24.15 8.82
N GLY A 71 -14.33 -23.25 7.85
CA GLY A 71 -15.38 -22.22 7.78
C GLY A 71 -16.80 -22.82 7.75
N LEU A 72 -17.02 -23.86 6.92
CA LEU A 72 -18.30 -24.58 6.88
C LEU A 72 -18.59 -25.30 8.21
N LYS A 73 -17.57 -25.94 8.80
CA LYS A 73 -17.68 -26.59 10.11
C LYS A 73 -18.05 -25.61 11.20
N GLY A 74 -17.43 -24.44 11.26
CA GLY A 74 -17.76 -23.40 12.24
C GLY A 74 -19.21 -22.94 12.14
N ARG A 75 -19.72 -22.70 10.92
CA ARG A 75 -21.12 -22.34 10.70
C ARG A 75 -22.10 -23.43 11.13
N ILE A 76 -21.82 -24.70 10.84
CA ILE A 76 -22.66 -25.84 11.28
C ILE A 76 -22.58 -26.00 12.81
N ALA A 77 -21.38 -25.90 13.38
CA ALA A 77 -21.15 -26.03 14.82
C ALA A 77 -21.89 -24.95 15.62
N ARG A 78 -22.13 -23.77 15.02
CA ARG A 78 -22.93 -22.70 15.64
C ARG A 78 -24.37 -23.11 15.90
N VAL A 79 -24.91 -24.02 15.08
CA VAL A 79 -26.20 -24.67 15.33
C VAL A 79 -26.04 -25.82 16.31
N SER A 80 -25.13 -26.75 16.00
CA SER A 80 -24.72 -27.82 16.90
C SER A 80 -23.43 -28.49 16.40
N PRO A 81 -22.37 -28.57 17.23
CA PRO A 81 -21.13 -29.23 16.84
C PRO A 81 -21.33 -30.73 16.60
N TYR A 82 -22.34 -31.36 17.19
CA TYR A 82 -22.64 -32.78 16.99
C TYR A 82 -23.15 -33.12 15.58
N LEU A 83 -23.60 -32.13 14.80
CA LEU A 83 -23.94 -32.32 13.38
C LEU A 83 -22.71 -32.57 12.51
N LEU A 84 -21.51 -32.34 13.05
CA LEU A 84 -20.24 -32.63 12.39
C LEU A 84 -19.75 -34.05 12.66
N LEU A 85 -20.48 -34.86 13.43
CA LEU A 85 -20.16 -36.27 13.64
C LEU A 85 -20.78 -37.13 12.55
N GLY A 86 -20.10 -38.23 12.24
CA GLY A 86 -20.58 -39.29 11.36
C GLY A 86 -21.65 -40.16 12.04
N ASP A 87 -22.00 -41.27 11.41
CA ASP A 87 -23.05 -42.16 11.88
C ASP A 87 -22.72 -42.71 13.30
N PRO A 88 -23.63 -42.56 14.29
CA PRO A 88 -23.47 -43.17 15.61
C PRO A 88 -23.20 -44.68 15.59
N ALA A 89 -23.61 -45.40 14.54
CA ALA A 89 -23.32 -46.82 14.37
C ALA A 89 -21.82 -47.11 14.23
N ASP A 90 -21.03 -46.16 13.73
CA ASP A 90 -19.59 -46.28 13.53
C ASP A 90 -18.77 -45.86 14.76
N TRP A 91 -19.42 -45.41 15.83
CA TRP A 91 -18.74 -44.96 17.04
C TRP A 91 -18.15 -46.15 17.79
N SER A 92 -16.88 -46.04 18.20
CA SER A 92 -16.17 -47.12 18.89
C SER A 92 -16.91 -47.60 20.16
N PRO A 93 -16.98 -48.91 20.43
CA PRO A 93 -17.54 -49.44 21.69
C PRO A 93 -16.85 -48.91 22.95
N LYS A 94 -15.61 -48.40 22.84
CA LYS A 94 -14.92 -47.72 23.96
C LYS A 94 -15.62 -46.43 24.36
N ALA A 95 -16.29 -45.74 23.44
CA ALA A 95 -17.04 -44.51 23.72
C ALA A 95 -18.28 -44.76 24.60
N ALA A 96 -18.79 -46.00 24.62
CA ALA A 96 -19.88 -46.39 25.49
C ALA A 96 -19.46 -46.62 26.96
N LYS A 97 -18.15 -46.72 27.24
CA LYS A 97 -17.62 -47.08 28.57
C LYS A 97 -16.94 -45.93 29.31
N GLY A 98 -16.94 -44.71 28.78
CA GLY A 98 -16.26 -43.57 29.40
C GLY A 98 -16.54 -42.22 28.73
N ALA A 99 -15.68 -41.24 29.02
CA ALA A 99 -15.62 -40.02 28.25
C ALA A 99 -14.79 -40.25 26.97
N THR A 100 -15.21 -39.66 25.85
CA THR A 100 -14.51 -39.73 24.55
C THR A 100 -14.40 -38.34 23.99
N SER A 101 -13.20 -37.98 23.51
CA SER A 101 -12.95 -36.68 22.91
C SER A 101 -13.68 -36.58 21.57
N PHE A 102 -14.22 -35.40 21.27
CA PHE A 102 -14.95 -35.15 20.02
C PHE A 102 -14.12 -35.52 18.78
N GLY A 103 -12.83 -35.18 18.79
CA GLY A 103 -11.90 -35.45 17.68
C GLY A 103 -11.58 -36.93 17.45
N GLU A 104 -11.92 -37.82 18.39
CA GLU A 104 -11.72 -39.27 18.25
C GLU A 104 -12.93 -39.97 17.59
N LEU A 105 -14.03 -39.26 17.40
CA LEU A 105 -15.24 -39.79 16.78
C LEU A 105 -15.17 -39.61 15.25
N PRO A 106 -15.82 -40.50 14.47
CA PRO A 106 -15.95 -40.31 13.03
C PRO A 106 -16.54 -38.95 12.71
N SER A 107 -15.92 -38.21 11.80
CA SER A 107 -16.39 -36.88 11.37
C SER A 107 -17.25 -36.96 10.11
N LEU A 108 -18.17 -36.00 9.97
CA LEU A 108 -18.92 -35.75 8.75
C LEU A 108 -17.98 -35.58 7.57
N GLU A 109 -18.26 -36.30 6.48
CA GLU A 109 -17.50 -36.19 5.24
C GLU A 109 -17.56 -34.77 4.66
N ALA A 110 -16.44 -34.26 4.16
CA ALA A 110 -16.36 -32.93 3.53
C ALA A 110 -17.40 -32.75 2.39
N SER A 111 -17.73 -33.80 1.64
CA SER A 111 -18.76 -33.75 0.57
C SER A 111 -20.15 -33.39 1.06
N LYS A 112 -20.44 -33.66 2.32
CA LYS A 112 -21.77 -33.44 2.90
C LYS A 112 -21.88 -32.06 3.55
N LEU A 113 -20.78 -31.35 3.76
CA LEU A 113 -20.77 -30.09 4.51
C LEU A 113 -21.70 -29.03 3.91
N VAL A 114 -21.70 -28.82 2.60
CA VAL A 114 -22.58 -27.84 1.94
C VAL A 114 -24.05 -28.20 2.11
N ALA A 115 -24.40 -29.47 1.93
CA ALA A 115 -25.78 -29.95 2.08
C ALA A 115 -26.27 -29.83 3.52
N VAL A 116 -25.42 -30.22 4.49
CA VAL A 116 -25.74 -30.09 5.92
C VAL A 116 -25.87 -28.62 6.30
N HIS A 117 -24.91 -27.78 5.92
CA HIS A 117 -24.98 -26.32 6.14
C HIS A 117 -26.31 -25.75 5.64
N ASN A 118 -26.66 -25.97 4.37
CA ASN A 118 -27.89 -25.41 3.77
C ASN A 118 -29.18 -25.98 4.38
N SER A 119 -29.10 -27.07 5.14
CA SER A 119 -30.25 -27.66 5.84
C SER A 119 -30.46 -27.07 7.24
N VAL A 120 -29.42 -26.46 7.85
CA VAL A 120 -29.43 -26.07 9.27
C VAL A 120 -29.03 -24.62 9.54
N ALA A 121 -28.33 -23.97 8.60
CA ALA A 121 -27.85 -22.60 8.73
C ALA A 121 -28.56 -21.64 7.75
N ASP A 122 -28.74 -20.40 8.19
CA ASP A 122 -29.33 -19.30 7.43
C ASP A 122 -28.33 -18.15 7.32
N PRO A 123 -28.13 -17.53 6.14
CA PRO A 123 -28.69 -17.93 4.85
C PRO A 123 -28.05 -19.21 4.27
N PRO A 124 -28.77 -19.95 3.40
CA PRO A 124 -28.16 -21.01 2.62
C PRO A 124 -27.06 -20.43 1.72
N LEU A 125 -26.04 -21.23 1.43
CA LEU A 125 -24.95 -20.85 0.53
C LEU A 125 -25.47 -20.68 -0.91
N ASP A 126 -24.93 -19.69 -1.61
CA ASP A 126 -25.21 -19.45 -3.03
C ASP A 126 -24.94 -20.74 -3.85
N PRO A 127 -25.82 -21.12 -4.80
CA PRO A 127 -25.55 -22.24 -5.71
C PRO A 127 -24.18 -22.19 -6.41
N ALA A 128 -23.68 -21.00 -6.75
CA ALA A 128 -22.34 -20.80 -7.32
C ALA A 128 -21.22 -21.24 -6.36
N PHE A 129 -21.42 -21.09 -5.04
CA PHE A 129 -20.47 -21.57 -4.03
C PHE A 129 -20.28 -23.08 -4.08
N ASN A 130 -21.35 -23.86 -4.33
CA ASN A 130 -21.21 -25.32 -4.40
C ASN A 130 -20.33 -25.75 -5.60
N THR A 131 -20.44 -25.05 -6.73
CA THR A 131 -19.57 -25.25 -7.89
C THR A 131 -18.12 -24.92 -7.55
N PHE A 132 -17.89 -23.78 -6.89
CA PHE A 132 -16.57 -23.36 -6.42
C PHE A 132 -15.94 -24.36 -5.43
N TRP A 133 -16.66 -24.74 -4.37
CA TRP A 133 -16.24 -25.75 -3.39
C TRP A 133 -15.87 -27.09 -4.04
N THR A 134 -16.70 -27.54 -4.99
CA THR A 134 -16.46 -28.81 -5.69
C THR A 134 -15.20 -28.75 -6.55
N ALA A 135 -14.96 -27.62 -7.24
CA ALA A 135 -13.74 -27.43 -8.02
C ALA A 135 -12.48 -27.47 -7.13
N VAL A 136 -12.46 -26.67 -6.05
CA VAL A 136 -11.33 -26.61 -5.10
C VAL A 136 -11.04 -28.00 -4.51
N ARG A 137 -12.07 -28.76 -4.12
CA ARG A 137 -11.88 -30.13 -3.61
C ARG A 137 -11.33 -31.09 -4.65
N LYS A 138 -11.80 -31.00 -5.90
CA LYS A 138 -11.32 -31.85 -6.99
C LYS A 138 -9.84 -31.59 -7.25
N ASP A 139 -9.42 -30.33 -7.25
CA ASP A 139 -8.02 -29.97 -7.46
C ASP A 139 -7.15 -30.36 -6.27
N ARG A 140 -7.59 -30.17 -5.03
CA ARG A 140 -6.89 -30.71 -3.84
C ARG A 140 -6.71 -32.23 -3.91
N ASN A 141 -7.74 -32.97 -4.32
CA ASN A 141 -7.63 -34.42 -4.46
C ASN A 141 -6.60 -34.82 -5.52
N ARG A 142 -6.50 -34.07 -6.64
CA ARG A 142 -5.45 -34.31 -7.64
C ARG A 142 -4.05 -34.10 -7.09
N ILE A 143 -3.85 -33.05 -6.27
CA ILE A 143 -2.59 -32.79 -5.56
C ILE A 143 -2.24 -33.98 -4.64
N MET A 144 -3.17 -34.38 -3.77
CA MET A 144 -2.94 -35.44 -2.77
C MET A 144 -2.68 -36.82 -3.39
N HIS A 145 -3.28 -37.11 -4.55
CA HIS A 145 -3.12 -38.39 -5.22
C HIS A 145 -1.98 -38.41 -6.25
N SER A 146 -1.15 -37.36 -6.31
CA SER A 146 -0.04 -37.25 -7.27
C SER A 146 -0.48 -37.55 -8.71
N ALA A 147 -1.72 -37.18 -9.05
CA ALA A 147 -2.27 -37.23 -10.41
C ALA A 147 -1.43 -36.32 -11.34
N PRO A 148 -1.54 -36.36 -12.69
CA PRO A 148 -0.71 -35.52 -13.56
C PRO A 148 -0.62 -34.08 -13.04
N ARG A 149 0.60 -33.55 -12.97
CA ARG A 149 0.96 -32.33 -12.21
C ARG A 149 -0.04 -31.22 -12.51
N VAL A 150 -0.93 -30.95 -11.56
CA VAL A 150 -1.73 -29.73 -11.56
C VAL A 150 -0.75 -28.61 -11.25
N THR A 151 -0.66 -27.65 -12.15
CA THR A 151 0.14 -26.44 -11.95
C THR A 151 -0.78 -25.31 -11.56
N PHE A 152 -0.32 -24.47 -10.63
CA PHE A 152 -1.04 -23.28 -10.21
C PHE A 152 -0.20 -22.06 -10.50
N THR A 153 -0.88 -20.99 -10.92
CA THR A 153 -0.32 -19.64 -10.95
C THR A 153 -0.58 -18.94 -9.62
N ALA A 154 0.28 -17.99 -9.24
CA ALA A 154 0.04 -17.16 -8.04
C ALA A 154 -1.31 -16.42 -8.12
N GLY A 155 -1.72 -16.00 -9.32
CA GLY A 155 -3.02 -15.34 -9.51
C GLY A 155 -4.22 -16.26 -9.30
N GLU A 156 -4.17 -17.51 -9.76
CA GLU A 156 -5.23 -18.49 -9.48
C GLU A 156 -5.37 -18.77 -7.98
N VAL A 157 -4.25 -18.93 -7.27
CA VAL A 157 -4.25 -19.16 -5.82
C VAL A 157 -4.80 -17.92 -5.09
N THR A 158 -4.32 -16.73 -5.43
CA THR A 158 -4.78 -15.45 -4.85
C THR A 158 -6.27 -15.24 -5.03
N ARG A 159 -6.78 -15.42 -6.25
CA ARG A 159 -8.21 -15.33 -6.55
C ARG A 159 -9.02 -16.32 -5.72
N THR A 160 -8.55 -17.57 -5.61
CA THR A 160 -9.24 -18.61 -4.84
C THR A 160 -9.28 -18.26 -3.35
N ILE A 161 -8.20 -17.69 -2.78
CA ILE A 161 -8.16 -17.18 -1.40
C ILE A 161 -9.23 -16.11 -1.20
N LEU A 162 -9.26 -15.08 -2.05
CA LEU A 162 -10.19 -13.96 -1.91
C LEU A 162 -11.65 -14.40 -2.05
N MET A 163 -11.95 -15.29 -2.99
CA MET A 163 -13.29 -15.87 -3.14
C MET A 163 -13.70 -16.69 -1.90
N ALA A 164 -12.79 -17.48 -1.33
CA ALA A 164 -13.05 -18.22 -0.10
C ALA A 164 -13.26 -17.30 1.10
N ALA A 165 -12.43 -16.26 1.24
CA ALA A 165 -12.56 -15.23 2.26
C ALA A 165 -13.94 -14.55 2.18
N ASN A 166 -14.33 -14.08 1.00
CA ASN A 166 -15.61 -13.40 0.80
C ASN A 166 -16.82 -14.33 1.01
N ALA A 167 -16.73 -15.61 0.66
CA ALA A 167 -17.86 -16.53 0.82
C ALA A 167 -18.05 -17.02 2.27
N LEU A 168 -16.95 -17.27 2.98
CA LEU A 168 -16.97 -17.97 4.27
C LEU A 168 -16.62 -17.09 5.48
N PHE A 169 -15.93 -15.97 5.26
CA PHE A 169 -15.32 -15.13 6.29
C PHE A 169 -15.56 -13.62 6.01
N ALA A 170 -16.76 -13.26 5.56
CA ALA A 170 -17.10 -11.91 5.07
C ALA A 170 -17.27 -10.85 6.18
N GLU A 171 -17.35 -11.24 7.44
CA GLU A 171 -17.56 -10.35 8.58
C GLU A 171 -16.43 -9.35 8.82
N THR A 172 -15.26 -9.59 8.24
CA THR A 172 -14.11 -8.67 8.24
C THR A 172 -13.48 -8.72 6.87
N SER A 173 -13.22 -7.54 6.29
CA SER A 173 -12.61 -7.45 4.96
C SER A 173 -11.26 -8.16 4.94
N TRP A 174 -10.86 -8.69 3.78
CA TRP A 174 -9.56 -9.35 3.68
C TRP A 174 -8.42 -8.40 4.03
N VAL A 175 -8.54 -7.12 3.69
CA VAL A 175 -7.53 -6.10 3.99
C VAL A 175 -7.39 -5.87 5.50
N ASP A 176 -8.49 -5.73 6.23
CA ASP A 176 -8.46 -5.54 7.68
C ASP A 176 -7.84 -6.76 8.38
N ARG A 177 -8.07 -7.97 7.84
CA ARG A 177 -7.40 -9.18 8.32
C ARG A 177 -5.90 -9.14 8.09
N LEU A 178 -5.45 -8.68 6.93
CA LEU A 178 -4.02 -8.55 6.67
C LEU A 178 -3.36 -7.58 7.66
N PHE A 179 -3.99 -6.45 7.96
CA PHE A 179 -3.50 -5.53 9.00
C PHE A 179 -3.44 -6.20 10.37
N ALA A 180 -4.48 -6.92 10.78
CA ALA A 180 -4.47 -7.64 12.06
C ALA A 180 -3.36 -8.70 12.11
N MET A 181 -3.24 -9.52 11.06
CA MET A 181 -2.30 -10.65 11.04
C MET A 181 -0.83 -10.22 10.86
N GLU A 182 -0.56 -9.17 10.10
CA GLU A 182 0.80 -8.60 9.97
C GLU A 182 1.16 -7.75 11.20
N GLY A 183 0.17 -7.06 11.80
CA GLY A 183 0.31 -6.34 13.06
C GLY A 183 0.55 -7.25 14.27
N GLU A 184 0.09 -8.49 14.21
CA GLU A 184 0.40 -9.55 15.19
C GLU A 184 1.59 -10.43 14.75
N SER A 185 2.36 -10.01 13.74
CA SER A 185 3.51 -10.79 13.28
C SER A 185 4.49 -11.05 14.42
N LYS A 186 5.28 -12.13 14.27
CA LYS A 186 6.37 -12.45 15.21
C LYS A 186 7.35 -11.29 15.45
N PHE A 187 7.39 -10.31 14.54
CA PHE A 187 8.24 -9.13 14.62
C PHE A 187 7.60 -7.99 15.43
N ALA A 188 6.27 -7.91 15.46
CA ALA A 188 5.54 -6.92 16.25
C ALA A 188 5.82 -7.05 17.76
N ILE A 189 6.06 -8.27 18.25
CA ILE A 189 6.49 -8.53 19.64
C ILE A 189 7.79 -7.78 19.99
N PHE A 190 8.63 -7.51 19.00
CA PHE A 190 9.88 -6.77 19.16
C PHE A 190 9.74 -5.26 18.89
N GLY A 191 8.51 -4.76 18.66
CA GLY A 191 8.25 -3.38 18.25
C GLY A 191 8.76 -3.07 16.84
N LEU A 192 8.82 -4.08 15.97
CA LEU A 192 9.24 -3.95 14.56
C LEU A 192 8.03 -4.05 13.64
N ASP A 193 7.03 -3.20 13.86
CA ASP A 193 5.76 -3.12 13.11
C ASP A 193 5.74 -1.98 12.07
N ASP A 194 6.82 -1.21 11.97
CA ASP A 194 7.04 -0.09 11.04
C ASP A 194 6.75 -0.40 9.56
N HIS A 195 6.81 -1.68 9.16
CA HIS A 195 6.64 -2.13 7.78
C HIS A 195 5.25 -2.71 7.48
N VAL A 196 4.35 -2.79 8.47
CA VAL A 196 3.03 -3.44 8.31
C VAL A 196 2.21 -2.73 7.23
N TYR A 197 2.15 -1.39 7.27
CA TYR A 197 1.39 -0.61 6.29
C TYR A 197 1.93 -0.78 4.86
N SER A 198 3.23 -0.63 4.64
CA SER A 198 3.81 -0.78 3.30
C SER A 198 3.66 -2.20 2.78
N ALA A 199 3.82 -3.23 3.64
CA ALA A 199 3.62 -4.62 3.28
C ALA A 199 2.16 -4.90 2.86
N VAL A 200 1.17 -4.49 3.65
CA VAL A 200 -0.25 -4.73 3.33
C VAL A 200 -0.65 -3.99 2.05
N VAL A 201 -0.25 -2.73 1.88
CA VAL A 201 -0.53 -1.96 0.66
C VAL A 201 0.09 -2.66 -0.56
N GLY A 202 1.35 -3.12 -0.45
CA GLY A 202 2.03 -3.88 -1.51
C GLY A 202 1.32 -5.19 -1.87
N GLN A 203 0.94 -5.97 -0.86
CA GLN A 203 0.22 -7.24 -1.06
C GLN A 203 -1.16 -7.02 -1.71
N VAL A 204 -1.90 -5.98 -1.33
CA VAL A 204 -3.19 -5.65 -1.96
C VAL A 204 -3.00 -5.20 -3.41
N ALA A 205 -1.97 -4.38 -3.69
CA ALA A 205 -1.66 -3.98 -5.06
C ALA A 205 -1.34 -5.20 -5.95
N CYS A 206 -0.45 -6.08 -5.48
CA CYS A 206 -0.12 -7.33 -6.16
C CYS A 206 -1.37 -8.19 -6.40
N ALA A 207 -2.24 -8.33 -5.39
CA ALA A 207 -3.46 -9.11 -5.53
C ALA A 207 -4.39 -8.53 -6.60
N ILE A 208 -4.54 -7.20 -6.67
CA ILE A 208 -5.34 -6.53 -7.71
C ILE A 208 -4.79 -6.81 -9.11
N GLU A 209 -3.47 -6.87 -9.28
CA GLU A 209 -2.84 -7.20 -10.58
C GLU A 209 -3.15 -8.62 -11.06
N PHE A 210 -3.41 -9.55 -10.14
CA PHE A 210 -3.82 -10.91 -10.47
C PHE A 210 -5.30 -11.06 -10.84
N LEU A 211 -6.13 -10.06 -10.54
CA LEU A 211 -7.57 -10.11 -10.75
C LEU A 211 -7.95 -9.59 -12.13
N THR A 212 -9.03 -10.15 -12.69
CA THR A 212 -9.69 -9.50 -13.81
C THR A 212 -10.31 -8.16 -13.36
N PRO A 213 -10.56 -7.20 -14.26
CA PRO A 213 -11.18 -5.93 -13.88
C PRO A 213 -12.55 -6.07 -13.18
N ALA A 214 -13.31 -7.11 -13.52
CA ALA A 214 -14.59 -7.38 -12.86
C ALA A 214 -14.39 -7.86 -11.42
N GLU A 215 -13.39 -8.69 -11.19
CA GLU A 215 -13.07 -9.23 -9.86
C GLU A 215 -12.44 -8.17 -8.95
N ALA A 216 -11.59 -7.30 -9.48
CA ALA A 216 -11.05 -6.18 -8.70
C ALA A 216 -12.17 -5.26 -8.19
N ILE A 217 -13.20 -5.03 -9.01
CA ILE A 217 -14.38 -4.24 -8.61
C ILE A 217 -15.20 -5.02 -7.58
N ASP A 218 -15.46 -6.31 -7.81
CA ASP A 218 -16.32 -7.11 -6.94
C ASP A 218 -15.68 -7.38 -5.56
N LEU A 219 -14.38 -7.69 -5.52
CA LEU A 219 -13.67 -8.10 -4.31
C LEU A 219 -13.08 -6.92 -3.52
N PHE A 220 -12.67 -5.85 -4.19
CA PHE A 220 -12.00 -4.69 -3.56
C PHE A 220 -12.71 -3.36 -3.79
N GLY A 221 -13.72 -3.29 -4.66
CA GLY A 221 -14.29 -2.01 -5.09
C GLY A 221 -13.32 -1.19 -5.96
N PHE A 222 -12.22 -1.78 -6.43
CA PHE A 222 -11.19 -1.10 -7.20
C PHE A 222 -11.48 -1.23 -8.70
N ASN A 223 -11.46 -0.13 -9.43
CA ASN A 223 -11.65 -0.14 -10.88
C ASN A 223 -10.32 0.05 -11.62
N PRO A 224 -9.70 -0.99 -12.20
CA PRO A 224 -8.40 -0.86 -12.88
C PRO A 224 -8.43 0.07 -14.10
N ARG A 225 -9.62 0.43 -14.61
CA ARG A 225 -9.80 1.36 -15.73
C ARG A 225 -9.94 2.82 -15.29
N GLN A 226 -9.90 3.08 -13.99
CA GLN A 226 -9.86 4.42 -13.43
C GLN A 226 -8.44 4.80 -13.05
N HIS A 227 -8.14 6.09 -13.07
CA HIS A 227 -6.85 6.56 -12.59
C HIS A 227 -6.77 6.32 -11.09
N ALA A 228 -5.69 5.68 -10.64
CA ALA A 228 -5.40 5.48 -9.24
C ALA A 228 -4.37 6.50 -8.76
N TYR A 229 -4.54 6.95 -7.53
CA TYR A 229 -3.73 7.96 -6.88
C TYR A 229 -3.08 7.37 -5.62
N LEU A 230 -2.00 8.00 -5.18
CA LEU A 230 -1.44 7.76 -3.85
C LEU A 230 -2.49 8.09 -2.78
N CYS A 231 -2.67 7.19 -1.80
CA CYS A 231 -3.50 7.48 -0.65
C CYS A 231 -2.73 8.34 0.37
N PRO A 232 -3.20 9.55 0.71
CA PRO A 232 -2.53 10.39 1.71
C PRO A 232 -2.47 9.73 3.10
N ALA A 233 -3.56 9.08 3.53
CA ALA A 233 -3.62 8.43 4.84
C ALA A 233 -2.64 7.23 4.95
N CYS A 234 -2.56 6.37 3.94
CA CYS A 234 -1.58 5.28 3.93
C CYS A 234 -0.14 5.81 3.86
N PHE A 235 0.09 6.91 3.13
CA PHE A 235 1.40 7.54 3.06
C PHE A 235 1.84 8.10 4.41
N GLU A 236 0.95 8.80 5.13
CA GLU A 236 1.24 9.33 6.47
C GLU A 236 1.43 8.23 7.52
N ALA A 237 0.69 7.12 7.41
CA ALA A 237 0.82 5.97 8.30
C ALA A 237 2.08 5.13 8.03
N THR A 238 2.78 5.35 6.91
CA THR A 238 3.98 4.59 6.54
C THR A 238 5.22 5.42 6.86
N PRO A 239 6.23 4.85 7.57
CA PRO A 239 7.49 5.55 7.80
C PRO A 239 8.14 5.96 6.48
N TYR A 240 8.81 7.11 6.48
CA TYR A 240 9.33 7.75 5.26
C TYR A 240 10.16 6.80 4.38
N ASP A 241 11.02 5.97 4.98
CA ASP A 241 11.90 5.04 4.27
C ASP A 241 11.14 3.93 3.51
N TYR A 242 9.88 3.66 3.89
CA TYR A 242 9.00 2.68 3.26
C TYR A 242 7.83 3.31 2.50
N ALA A 243 7.67 4.63 2.59
CA ALA A 243 6.59 5.36 1.92
C ALA A 243 6.93 5.67 0.45
N VAL A 244 8.23 5.65 0.11
CA VAL A 244 8.72 5.78 -1.26
C VAL A 244 8.18 4.61 -2.09
N ASP A 245 7.55 4.92 -3.22
CA ASP A 245 6.94 3.95 -4.14
C ASP A 245 5.72 3.17 -3.60
N LEU A 246 5.01 3.71 -2.59
CA LEU A 246 3.73 3.14 -2.19
C LEU A 246 2.77 3.01 -3.40
N PRO A 247 2.17 1.83 -3.61
CA PRO A 247 1.21 1.62 -4.68
C PRO A 247 0.03 2.60 -4.65
N LYS A 248 -0.42 3.01 -5.83
CA LYS A 248 -1.57 3.89 -5.99
C LYS A 248 -2.85 3.08 -5.93
N LEU A 249 -3.53 3.15 -4.79
CA LEU A 249 -4.74 2.37 -4.51
C LEU A 249 -5.93 3.25 -4.07
N ALA A 250 -5.86 4.56 -4.32
CA ALA A 250 -6.96 5.47 -4.06
C ALA A 250 -7.63 5.94 -5.36
N GLN A 251 -8.96 5.99 -5.38
CA GLN A 251 -9.77 6.35 -6.54
C GLN A 251 -10.94 7.25 -6.13
N PHE A 252 -11.39 8.09 -7.06
CA PHE A 252 -12.63 8.85 -6.87
C PHE A 252 -13.83 7.92 -7.01
N ALA A 253 -14.85 8.10 -6.17
CA ALA A 253 -16.02 7.24 -6.18
C ALA A 253 -16.82 7.41 -7.48
N ALA A 254 -16.93 8.65 -7.97
CA ALA A 254 -17.51 8.95 -9.27
C ALA A 254 -16.49 9.53 -10.24
N LYS A 255 -16.84 9.52 -11.53
CA LYS A 255 -16.07 10.16 -12.61
C LYS A 255 -16.60 11.56 -12.88
N VAL A 256 -16.89 12.33 -11.83
CA VAL A 256 -17.42 13.69 -11.99
C VAL A 256 -16.26 14.68 -12.05
N PRO A 257 -16.22 15.57 -13.07
CA PRO A 257 -15.25 16.65 -13.08
C PRO A 257 -15.34 17.49 -11.80
N GLY A 258 -14.20 17.71 -11.14
CA GLY A 258 -14.14 18.52 -9.91
C GLY A 258 -14.43 17.76 -8.62
N GLU A 259 -14.59 16.43 -8.66
CA GLU A 259 -14.73 15.63 -7.44
C GLU A 259 -13.47 15.73 -6.56
N THR A 260 -13.65 16.00 -5.27
CA THR A 260 -12.56 16.24 -4.30
C THR A 260 -12.46 15.15 -3.24
N GLU A 261 -13.34 14.16 -3.26
CA GLU A 261 -13.34 13.06 -2.28
C GLU A 261 -12.65 11.83 -2.87
N LEU A 262 -11.44 11.55 -2.38
CA LEU A 262 -10.64 10.41 -2.82
C LEU A 262 -10.74 9.28 -1.80
N SER A 263 -11.15 8.08 -2.22
CA SER A 263 -11.30 6.91 -1.34
C SER A 263 -10.24 5.85 -1.61
N CYS A 264 -9.66 5.27 -0.55
CA CYS A 264 -8.65 4.21 -0.67
C CYS A 264 -9.23 2.82 -0.38
N VAL A 265 -8.91 1.84 -1.23
CA VAL A 265 -9.38 0.45 -1.03
C VAL A 265 -8.64 -0.28 0.10
N VAL A 266 -7.52 0.26 0.58
CA VAL A 266 -6.72 -0.35 1.66
C VAL A 266 -7.18 0.13 3.03
N CYS A 267 -7.02 1.43 3.31
CA CYS A 267 -7.38 1.97 4.63
C CYS A 267 -8.85 2.42 4.73
N GLN A 268 -9.63 2.33 3.64
CA GLN A 268 -11.03 2.75 3.56
C GLN A 268 -11.29 4.22 3.94
N THR A 269 -10.23 5.03 4.05
CA THR A 269 -10.33 6.45 4.39
C THR A 269 -10.65 7.27 3.14
N THR A 270 -11.62 8.17 3.28
CA THR A 270 -11.90 9.22 2.29
C THR A 270 -11.13 10.48 2.67
N THR A 271 -10.35 11.01 1.73
CA THR A 271 -9.55 12.23 1.93
C THR A 271 -9.99 13.32 0.97
N ASP A 272 -10.14 14.54 1.50
CA ASP A 272 -10.36 15.73 0.68
C ASP A 272 -9.08 16.14 -0.05
N VAL A 273 -9.18 16.35 -1.35
CA VAL A 273 -8.06 16.72 -2.22
C VAL A 273 -8.37 17.98 -3.02
N SER A 274 -7.33 18.72 -3.36
CA SER A 274 -7.41 19.89 -4.25
C SER A 274 -7.16 19.49 -5.71
N ARG A 275 -7.80 20.22 -6.63
CA ARG A 275 -7.77 19.99 -8.08
C ARG A 275 -6.89 21.02 -8.79
N ASP A 276 -5.67 21.17 -8.31
CA ASP A 276 -4.67 22.08 -8.87
C ASP A 276 -3.69 21.31 -9.76
N GLU A 277 -3.24 21.94 -10.85
CA GLU A 277 -2.22 21.35 -11.72
C GLU A 277 -0.90 21.16 -10.97
N CYS A 278 -0.25 20.02 -11.19
CA CYS A 278 1.07 19.76 -10.62
C CYS A 278 2.05 20.81 -11.14
N VAL A 279 2.84 21.38 -10.25
CA VAL A 279 3.83 22.41 -10.60
C VAL A 279 4.96 21.86 -11.47
N TYR A 280 5.22 20.54 -11.41
CA TYR A 280 6.24 19.84 -12.17
C TYR A 280 5.79 19.65 -13.64
N PRO A 281 6.51 20.20 -14.62
CA PRO A 281 6.08 20.24 -16.02
C PRO A 281 5.96 18.85 -16.68
N GLU A 282 6.70 17.86 -16.19
CA GLU A 282 6.64 16.47 -16.65
C GLU A 282 5.44 15.70 -16.09
N CYS A 283 4.76 16.22 -15.07
CA CYS A 283 3.63 15.57 -14.43
C CYS A 283 2.31 16.15 -14.92
N VAL A 284 1.47 15.31 -15.54
CA VAL A 284 0.09 15.65 -15.94
C VAL A 284 -0.92 15.57 -14.79
N GLY A 285 -0.44 15.37 -13.56
CA GLY A 285 -1.28 15.19 -12.38
C GLY A 285 -1.97 16.48 -11.97
N ASN A 286 -3.20 16.36 -11.45
CA ASN A 286 -4.00 17.50 -11.00
C ASN A 286 -4.70 17.24 -9.66
N VAL A 287 -4.13 16.36 -8.84
CA VAL A 287 -4.70 15.97 -7.55
C VAL A 287 -3.64 16.15 -6.49
N ILE A 288 -3.86 17.13 -5.61
CA ILE A 288 -2.89 17.55 -4.61
C ILE A 288 -3.51 17.39 -3.21
N ALA A 289 -2.77 16.77 -2.30
CA ALA A 289 -3.09 16.71 -0.88
C ALA A 289 -1.80 16.75 -0.06
N MET A 290 -1.84 17.38 1.12
CA MET A 290 -0.67 17.53 2.00
C MET A 290 0.55 18.11 1.27
N GLU A 291 0.32 19.15 0.45
CA GLU A 291 1.34 19.79 -0.39
C GLU A 291 2.02 18.84 -1.40
N ARG A 292 1.47 17.65 -1.66
CA ARG A 292 2.04 16.63 -2.54
C ARG A 292 1.12 16.30 -3.72
N CYS A 293 1.70 16.12 -4.90
CA CYS A 293 0.96 15.56 -6.02
C CYS A 293 0.78 14.06 -5.84
N LEU A 294 -0.47 13.61 -5.84
CA LEU A 294 -0.81 12.19 -5.65
C LEU A 294 -0.55 11.33 -6.90
N THR A 295 -0.09 11.95 -7.99
CA THR A 295 0.31 11.28 -9.24
C THR A 295 1.83 11.08 -9.34
N CYS A 296 2.65 12.11 -9.10
CA CYS A 296 4.11 11.98 -9.18
C CYS A 296 4.83 11.88 -7.84
N TYR A 297 4.10 11.87 -6.73
CA TYR A 297 4.64 11.84 -5.37
C TYR A 297 5.45 13.09 -4.98
N GLN A 298 5.61 14.09 -5.86
CA GLN A 298 6.48 15.23 -5.56
C GLN A 298 5.78 16.27 -4.69
N LEU A 299 6.54 16.86 -3.76
CA LEU A 299 6.12 18.00 -2.97
C LEU A 299 6.04 19.24 -3.85
N GLN A 300 4.88 19.87 -3.88
CA GLN A 300 4.60 21.03 -4.73
C GLN A 300 5.46 22.22 -4.33
N ASP A 301 5.77 22.38 -3.05
CA ASP A 301 6.56 23.49 -2.53
C ASP A 301 8.08 23.33 -2.75
N GLU A 302 8.56 22.16 -3.19
CA GLU A 302 9.97 21.93 -3.52
C GLU A 302 10.30 22.27 -4.98
N HIS A 303 9.30 22.41 -5.84
CA HIS A 303 9.49 22.90 -7.19
C HIS A 303 9.35 24.43 -7.24
N LEU A 304 10.49 25.09 -7.39
CA LEU A 304 10.58 26.54 -7.51
C LEU A 304 10.21 27.04 -8.91
N LYS A 305 9.00 26.68 -9.37
CA LYS A 305 8.37 27.30 -10.55
C LYS A 305 7.76 28.63 -10.14
N ILE A 306 8.39 29.71 -10.53
CA ILE A 306 7.95 31.06 -10.21
C ILE A 306 7.59 31.73 -11.53
N ASP A 307 6.30 32.07 -11.70
CA ASP A 307 5.82 32.68 -12.93
C ASP A 307 6.50 34.02 -13.20
N GLY A 308 6.97 34.19 -14.43
CA GLY A 308 7.68 35.36 -14.92
C GLY A 308 8.46 35.03 -16.18
N PRO A 309 8.85 36.03 -16.99
CA PRO A 309 9.74 35.77 -18.10
C PRO A 309 11.04 35.17 -17.54
N PRO A 310 11.44 33.94 -17.92
CA PRO A 310 12.78 33.49 -17.64
C PRO A 310 13.71 34.48 -18.31
N ASN A 311 14.60 35.10 -17.54
CA ASN A 311 15.69 35.85 -18.13
C ASN A 311 16.64 34.82 -18.75
N ASP A 312 16.51 34.62 -20.05
CA ASP A 312 17.32 33.72 -20.87
C ASP A 312 18.79 34.17 -20.97
N GLY A 313 19.11 35.30 -20.35
CA GLY A 313 20.46 35.83 -20.25
C GLY A 313 20.92 36.49 -21.55
N GLN A 314 19.99 37.01 -22.37
CA GLN A 314 20.31 37.71 -23.62
C GLN A 314 20.64 39.20 -23.45
N GLY A 315 20.67 39.74 -22.22
CA GLY A 315 21.12 41.11 -21.94
C GLY A 315 22.66 41.26 -21.88
N ASP A 316 23.16 42.47 -22.13
CA ASP A 316 24.61 42.79 -22.11
C ASP A 316 25.25 42.67 -20.70
N THR A 317 24.44 42.64 -19.63
CA THR A 317 24.88 42.47 -18.24
C THR A 317 23.93 41.56 -17.46
N VAL A 318 24.22 40.27 -17.44
CA VAL A 318 23.41 39.26 -16.73
C VAL A 318 24.19 38.73 -15.54
N TYR A 319 23.65 38.92 -14.34
CA TYR A 319 24.26 38.46 -13.10
C TYR A 319 23.63 37.13 -12.66
N GLY A 320 24.43 36.23 -12.10
CA GLY A 320 23.92 35.02 -11.47
C GLY A 320 23.58 35.28 -10.01
N TYR A 321 22.47 34.74 -9.53
CA TYR A 321 22.05 34.83 -8.14
C TYR A 321 21.67 33.46 -7.59
N ASP A 322 22.06 33.23 -6.34
CA ASP A 322 21.61 32.13 -5.52
C ASP A 322 20.49 32.63 -4.59
N PHE A 323 19.34 31.96 -4.65
CA PHE A 323 18.18 32.17 -3.80
C PHE A 323 18.08 31.01 -2.83
N ILE A 324 18.23 31.28 -1.54
CA ILE A 324 18.17 30.27 -0.48
C ILE A 324 16.86 30.44 0.28
N PHE A 325 15.90 29.57 0.00
CA PHE A 325 14.60 29.52 0.64
C PHE A 325 14.75 28.90 2.02
N GLY A 326 14.12 29.50 3.04
CA GLY A 326 14.22 29.04 4.42
C GLY A 326 12.86 28.91 5.10
N ARG A 327 12.62 27.80 5.78
CA ARG A 327 11.46 27.58 6.66
C ARG A 327 11.87 26.99 8.02
N PRO A 328 11.17 27.33 9.11
CA PRO A 328 11.44 26.76 10.42
C PRO A 328 11.08 25.26 10.46
N ARG A 329 11.80 24.49 11.28
CA ARG A 329 11.50 23.09 11.61
C ARG A 329 11.19 22.98 13.10
N GLU A 330 10.19 22.17 13.46
CA GLU A 330 9.62 22.09 14.83
C GLU A 330 10.60 21.75 15.95
N ARG A 331 11.78 21.18 15.66
CA ARG A 331 12.68 20.61 16.69
C ARG A 331 14.12 21.12 16.69
N SER A 332 14.39 22.32 16.15
CA SER A 332 15.62 23.15 16.33
C SER A 332 16.50 23.42 15.10
N GLY A 333 15.92 23.54 13.91
CA GLY A 333 16.68 23.92 12.71
C GLY A 333 15.84 24.67 11.68
N ARG A 334 16.47 25.07 10.58
CA ARG A 334 15.81 25.56 9.38
C ARG A 334 16.01 24.55 8.26
N THR A 335 14.99 24.35 7.44
CA THR A 335 15.14 23.65 6.16
C THR A 335 15.47 24.70 5.12
N PHE A 336 16.46 24.40 4.27
CA PHE A 336 16.86 25.27 3.18
C PHE A 336 16.72 24.60 1.83
N LEU A 337 16.38 25.38 0.81
CA LEU A 337 16.35 24.96 -0.60
C LEU A 337 17.05 26.02 -1.44
N LYS A 338 17.98 25.59 -2.30
CA LYS A 338 18.75 26.47 -3.18
C LYS A 338 18.16 26.53 -4.58
N HIS A 339 18.08 27.73 -5.15
CA HIS A 339 17.79 27.96 -6.56
C HIS A 339 18.76 28.95 -7.16
N TYR A 340 19.31 28.61 -8.31
CA TYR A 340 20.15 29.52 -9.08
C TYR A 340 19.33 30.12 -10.23
N GLN A 341 19.39 31.43 -10.37
CA GLN A 341 18.78 32.12 -11.50
C GLN A 341 19.61 33.32 -11.93
N ARG A 342 19.47 33.69 -13.20
CA ARG A 342 20.04 34.90 -13.77
C ARG A 342 19.05 36.06 -13.76
N GLU A 343 19.52 37.24 -13.39
CA GLU A 343 18.72 38.46 -13.36
C GLU A 343 19.54 39.66 -13.89
N ASP A 344 18.86 40.67 -14.43
CA ASP A 344 19.50 41.84 -15.06
C ASP A 344 20.11 42.81 -14.03
N SER A 345 19.67 42.74 -12.76
CA SER A 345 20.09 43.65 -11.70
C SER A 345 19.79 43.12 -10.30
N ASP A 346 20.39 43.73 -9.28
CA ASP A 346 20.07 43.49 -7.86
C ASP A 346 18.57 43.72 -7.59
N ASP A 347 17.99 44.80 -8.13
CA ASP A 347 16.57 45.10 -7.98
C ASP A 347 15.67 44.04 -8.64
N GLY A 348 16.11 43.48 -9.77
CA GLY A 348 15.47 42.34 -10.44
C GLY A 348 15.47 41.10 -9.54
N ALA A 349 16.61 40.76 -8.94
CA ALA A 349 16.74 39.64 -8.00
C ALA A 349 15.88 39.86 -6.75
N ILE A 350 15.87 41.07 -6.16
CA ILE A 350 15.01 41.41 -5.02
C ILE A 350 13.54 41.25 -5.40
N ALA A 351 13.13 41.72 -6.58
CA ALA A 351 11.77 41.55 -7.06
C ALA A 351 11.40 40.08 -7.29
N PHE A 352 12.33 39.26 -7.80
CA PHE A 352 12.14 37.82 -7.94
C PHE A 352 11.92 37.14 -6.59
N GLY A 353 12.78 37.40 -5.59
CA GLY A 353 12.62 36.82 -4.25
C GLY A 353 11.28 37.21 -3.60
N LYS A 354 10.79 38.43 -3.85
CA LYS A 354 9.45 38.83 -3.41
C LYS A 354 8.35 38.02 -4.10
N ARG A 355 8.43 37.88 -5.43
CA ARG A 355 7.48 37.06 -6.21
C ARG A 355 7.44 35.63 -5.70
N ALA A 356 8.61 35.03 -5.49
CA ALA A 356 8.75 33.69 -4.94
C ALA A 356 8.00 33.51 -3.62
N LEU A 357 8.16 34.45 -2.68
CA LEU A 357 7.41 34.47 -1.41
C LEU A 357 5.97 34.98 -1.53
N THR A 358 5.45 35.24 -2.72
CA THR A 358 4.01 35.47 -2.95
C THR A 358 3.36 34.34 -3.75
N THR A 359 4.16 33.43 -4.32
CA THR A 359 3.66 32.29 -5.08
C THR A 359 2.90 31.33 -4.16
N PRO A 360 1.64 30.96 -4.47
CA PRO A 360 0.78 30.18 -3.58
C PRO A 360 1.37 28.83 -3.14
N HIS A 361 1.94 28.04 -4.06
CA HIS A 361 2.50 26.73 -3.71
C HIS A 361 3.82 26.81 -2.93
N LEU A 362 4.45 27.99 -2.86
CA LEU A 362 5.64 28.23 -2.03
C LEU A 362 5.28 28.82 -0.67
N ALA A 363 4.02 28.69 -0.24
CA ALA A 363 3.55 29.34 0.97
C ALA A 363 4.19 28.81 2.26
N SER A 364 4.71 27.59 2.25
CA SER A 364 5.42 26.97 3.38
C SER A 364 6.79 27.64 3.64
N TRP A 365 7.36 28.32 2.65
CA TRP A 365 8.65 29.02 2.77
C TRP A 365 8.48 30.40 3.40
N THR A 366 9.21 30.64 4.48
CA THR A 366 9.08 31.87 5.27
C THR A 366 10.10 32.94 4.91
N SER A 367 11.19 32.57 4.23
CA SER A 367 12.25 33.51 3.87
C SER A 367 12.96 33.12 2.59
N VAL A 368 13.60 34.10 1.94
CA VAL A 368 14.51 33.90 0.82
C VAL A 368 15.71 34.80 1.01
N SER A 369 16.89 34.22 1.23
CA SER A 369 18.17 34.93 1.25
C SER A 369 18.75 34.99 -0.16
N ILE A 370 19.19 36.18 -0.59
CA ILE A 370 19.65 36.43 -1.95
C ILE A 370 21.13 36.76 -1.95
N TYR A 371 21.83 36.13 -2.89
CA TYR A 371 23.26 36.11 -3.00
C TYR A 371 23.65 36.31 -4.45
N GLU A 372 24.49 37.29 -4.76
CA GLU A 372 25.09 37.39 -6.09
C GLU A 372 26.21 36.35 -6.20
N HIS A 373 26.09 35.50 -7.21
CA HIS A 373 27.07 34.48 -7.56
C HIS A 373 28.17 35.10 -8.44
N GLN A 374 29.29 35.51 -7.81
CA GLN A 374 30.49 35.92 -8.55
C GLN A 374 31.29 34.68 -8.94
N SER A 375 31.54 34.50 -10.24
CA SER A 375 32.18 33.32 -10.84
C SER A 375 33.46 32.86 -10.12
N GLY A 376 33.52 31.59 -9.75
CA GLY A 376 34.70 30.83 -9.35
C GLY A 376 34.49 29.34 -9.63
N ILE A 377 35.55 28.61 -10.01
CA ILE A 377 35.48 27.19 -10.42
C ILE A 377 35.37 26.30 -9.17
N PHE A 378 34.26 25.58 -9.02
CA PHE A 378 34.16 24.40 -8.14
C PHE A 378 34.91 23.23 -8.83
N PRO A 379 35.78 22.42 -8.17
CA PRO A 379 35.84 22.12 -6.73
C PRO A 379 37.16 22.53 -6.03
N PHE A 380 38.01 23.36 -6.63
CA PHE A 380 39.30 23.74 -6.04
C PHE A 380 39.57 25.25 -6.19
N GLY A 381 39.38 26.00 -5.11
CA GLY A 381 39.85 27.39 -5.00
C GLY A 381 39.02 28.24 -4.06
N ASP A 382 39.68 28.79 -3.05
CA ASP A 382 39.17 29.64 -1.97
C ASP A 382 37.93 30.50 -2.28
N LYS A 383 36.88 30.27 -1.48
CA LYS A 383 35.70 31.13 -1.26
C LYS A 383 35.13 31.75 -2.55
N ALA A 384 34.16 31.07 -3.17
CA ALA A 384 33.21 31.76 -4.04
C ALA A 384 32.77 33.06 -3.33
N ARG A 385 33.07 34.22 -3.93
CA ARG A 385 32.72 35.52 -3.35
C ARG A 385 31.24 35.71 -3.58
N VAL A 386 30.45 35.17 -2.66
CA VAL A 386 29.02 35.37 -2.69
C VAL A 386 28.75 36.73 -2.04
N ARG A 387 28.28 37.73 -2.79
CA ARG A 387 27.88 39.03 -2.22
C ARG A 387 26.45 38.88 -1.70
N PRO A 388 26.20 38.96 -0.38
CA PRO A 388 24.83 38.95 0.13
C PRO A 388 24.13 40.25 -0.28
N LEU A 389 22.96 40.14 -0.90
CA LEU A 389 22.10 41.30 -1.21
C LEU A 389 21.18 41.62 -0.03
N GLY A 390 20.68 40.59 0.64
CA GLY A 390 19.71 40.70 1.71
C GLY A 390 18.76 39.50 1.75
N HIS A 391 17.66 39.62 2.48
CA HIS A 391 16.61 38.60 2.48
C HIS A 391 15.21 39.18 2.53
N TRP A 392 14.27 38.44 1.97
CA TRP A 392 12.85 38.61 2.27
C TRP A 392 12.45 37.72 3.45
N LEU A 393 11.59 38.25 4.32
CA LEU A 393 10.97 37.51 5.43
C LEU A 393 9.46 37.70 5.40
N ARG A 394 8.74 36.58 5.45
CA ARG A 394 7.29 36.51 5.63
C ARG A 394 6.98 36.30 7.12
N GLN A 395 6.31 37.27 7.72
CA GLN A 395 5.85 37.21 9.10
C GLN A 395 4.39 37.67 9.15
N GLU A 396 3.51 36.84 9.72
CA GLU A 396 2.07 37.15 9.87
C GLU A 396 1.40 37.62 8.56
N GLY A 397 1.76 36.98 7.43
CA GLY A 397 1.23 37.31 6.11
C GLY A 397 1.80 38.58 5.46
N THR A 398 2.72 39.28 6.12
CA THR A 398 3.39 40.47 5.59
C THR A 398 4.81 40.15 5.15
N LEU A 399 5.23 40.70 4.01
CA LEU A 399 6.61 40.57 3.49
C LEU A 399 7.45 41.79 3.84
N SER A 400 8.65 41.55 4.36
CA SER A 400 9.63 42.57 4.73
C SER A 400 10.99 42.30 4.07
N TRP A 401 11.61 43.35 3.52
CA TRP A 401 12.94 43.28 2.92
C TRP A 401 13.99 43.77 3.92
N HIS A 402 15.05 42.99 4.09
CA HIS A 402 16.17 43.31 4.96
C HIS A 402 17.44 43.33 4.13
N LYS A 403 17.98 44.53 3.91
CA LYS A 403 19.15 44.76 3.06
C LYS A 403 20.45 44.34 3.76
N ASP A 404 21.39 43.75 3.01
CA ASP A 404 22.75 43.40 3.46
C ASP A 404 22.82 42.42 4.65
N VAL A 405 21.69 41.81 5.02
CA VAL A 405 21.56 40.80 6.07
C VAL A 405 20.90 39.57 5.47
N THR A 406 21.44 38.38 5.70
CA THR A 406 20.85 37.11 5.25
C THR A 406 20.45 36.25 6.44
N LEU A 407 19.42 35.42 6.26
CA LEU A 407 18.96 34.48 7.29
C LEU A 407 19.65 33.13 7.21
N TYR A 408 20.18 32.80 6.04
CA TYR A 408 21.08 31.67 5.83
C TYR A 408 22.52 32.17 5.97
N ASP A 409 23.35 31.45 6.71
CA ASP A 409 24.80 31.65 6.78
C ASP A 409 25.49 30.31 6.43
N PRO A 410 26.15 30.19 5.26
CA PRO A 410 26.83 28.97 4.85
C PRO A 410 27.85 28.43 5.86
N VAL A 411 28.42 29.31 6.71
CA VAL A 411 29.38 28.92 7.75
C VAL A 411 28.68 28.25 8.94
N HIS A 412 27.47 28.70 9.27
CA HIS A 412 26.71 28.20 10.41
C HIS A 412 25.75 27.06 10.03
N ASP A 413 25.04 27.23 8.92
CA ASP A 413 23.96 26.35 8.47
C ASP A 413 24.47 25.20 7.59
N GLY A 414 25.73 25.24 7.15
CA GLY A 414 26.33 24.24 6.28
C GLY A 414 25.90 24.38 4.82
N PRO A 415 26.33 23.46 3.93
CA PRO A 415 25.95 23.48 2.52
C PRO A 415 24.47 23.12 2.31
N VAL A 416 23.87 23.72 1.27
CA VAL A 416 22.47 23.54 0.84
C VAL A 416 22.43 23.07 -0.60
#